data_AF-A0A958C7I9-F1
#
_entry.id   AF-A0A958C7I9-F1
#
_cell.length_a   1.000
_cell.length_b   1.000
_cell.length_c   1.000
_cell.angle_alpha   90.00
_cell.angle_beta   90.00
_cell.angle_gamma   90.00
#
_symmetry.space_group_name_H-M   'P 1'
#
loop_
_entity.id
_entity.type
_entity.pdbx_description
1 polymer ?
#
loop_
_entity_poly.entity_id
_entity_poly.type
_entity_poly.pdbx_seq_one_letter_code
_entity_poly.pdbx_strand_id
1 'polypeptide(L)'
;KIHLEILEWGEYHLRLKTKPPHIGLHTWSANYPDPDDFMRVAYHDIQRYFGWRDEQYETLVDEARTLTDQAQRIKLYRQADAILVREAAIVPIMHAPTSCLIQPWVERLVISPLSAMSLWTSLRDVVIRPH
;
A
#
# COMPACT_ATOMS: atom_id res chain seq x y z
N LYS A 1 26.44 6.95 -10.93
CA LYS A 1 26.64 5.51 -10.62
C LYS A 1 25.59 5.10 -9.60
N ILE A 2 24.77 4.09 -9.88
CA ILE A 2 23.74 3.61 -8.95
C ILE A 2 24.34 2.45 -8.15
N HIS A 3 24.15 2.46 -6.82
CA HIS A 3 24.56 1.38 -5.93
C HIS A 3 23.32 0.71 -5.36
N LEU A 4 23.19 -0.60 -5.54
CA LEU A 4 22.11 -1.40 -5.00
C LEU A 4 22.56 -2.06 -3.68
N GLU A 5 21.72 -1.97 -2.66
CA GLU A 5 21.92 -2.64 -1.38
C GLU A 5 20.66 -3.49 -1.11
N ILE A 6 20.85 -4.76 -0.75
CA ILE A 6 19.78 -5.67 -0.38
C ILE A 6 19.92 -5.94 1.12
N LEU A 7 18.85 -5.70 1.86
CA LEU A 7 18.79 -5.85 3.31
C LEU A 7 17.69 -6.85 3.68
N GLU A 8 17.86 -7.49 4.84
CA GLU A 8 16.77 -8.21 5.49
C GLU A 8 15.64 -7.21 5.83
N TRP A 9 14.38 -7.66 5.86
CA TRP A 9 13.20 -6.79 5.98
C TRP A 9 13.23 -5.90 7.23
N GLY A 10 13.55 -6.46 8.39
CA GLY A 10 13.67 -5.70 9.64
C GLY A 10 14.77 -4.64 9.55
N GLU A 11 15.94 -5.01 9.05
CA GLU A 11 17.06 -4.08 8.82
C GLU A 11 16.71 -3.00 7.79
N TYR A 12 15.98 -3.34 6.73
CA TYR A 12 15.51 -2.37 5.73
C TYR A 12 14.61 -1.29 6.36
N HIS A 13 13.67 -1.68 7.23
CA HIS A 13 12.80 -0.74 7.93
C HIS A 13 13.56 0.12 8.94
N LEU A 14 14.58 -0.44 9.60
CA LEU A 14 15.48 0.33 10.45
C LEU A 14 16.30 1.33 9.63
N ARG A 15 16.77 0.93 8.45
CA ARG A 15 17.52 1.79 7.53
C ARG A 15 16.67 2.97 7.05
N LEU A 16 15.43 2.74 6.63
CA LEU A 16 14.50 3.80 6.22
C LEU A 16 14.25 4.84 7.32
N LYS A 17 14.41 4.49 8.60
CA LYS A 17 14.21 5.41 9.73
C LYS A 17 15.48 6.14 10.16
N THR A 18 16.63 5.47 10.08
CA THR A 18 17.90 5.95 10.66
C THR A 18 18.80 6.63 9.63
N LYS A 19 18.84 6.09 8.41
CA LYS A 19 19.65 6.60 7.30
C LYS A 19 18.95 6.27 5.98
N PRO A 20 17.88 7.01 5.64
CA PRO A 20 17.10 6.74 4.45
C PRO A 20 17.99 6.79 3.19
N PRO A 21 17.83 5.85 2.24
CA PRO A 21 18.50 5.93 0.96
C PRO A 21 17.87 7.06 0.11
N HIS A 22 18.57 7.48 -0.95
CA HIS A 22 18.00 8.43 -1.92
C HIS A 22 16.76 7.86 -2.62
N ILE A 23 16.73 6.54 -2.85
CA ILE A 23 15.61 5.82 -3.45
C ILE A 23 15.45 4.51 -2.68
N GLY A 24 14.22 4.19 -2.28
CA GLY A 24 13.86 2.92 -1.65
C GLY A 24 12.70 2.26 -2.39
N LEU A 25 12.60 0.94 -2.29
CA LEU A 25 11.43 0.20 -2.77
C LEU A 25 10.38 0.13 -1.66
N HIS A 26 9.15 0.48 -1.99
CA HIS A 26 8.02 0.42 -1.07
C HIS A 26 6.87 -0.33 -1.72
N THR A 27 6.12 -1.08 -0.93
CA THR A 27 4.94 -1.84 -1.38
C THR A 27 3.78 -1.52 -0.46
N TRP A 28 2.58 -1.44 -1.02
CA TRP A 28 1.35 -1.28 -0.24
C TRP A 28 0.28 -2.23 -0.74
N SER A 29 -0.50 -2.75 0.20
CA SER A 29 -1.68 -3.56 -0.06
C SER A 29 -2.86 -2.95 0.70
N ALA A 30 -4.00 -2.82 0.03
CA ALA A 30 -5.14 -2.10 0.55
C ALA A 30 -5.69 -2.74 1.85
N ASN A 31 -5.82 -1.97 2.92
CA ASN A 31 -6.45 -2.44 4.17
C ASN A 31 -7.98 -2.52 4.04
N TYR A 32 -8.56 -1.63 3.24
CA TYR A 32 -9.98 -1.55 2.92
C TYR A 32 -10.14 -1.04 1.47
N PRO A 33 -11.25 -1.32 0.78
CA PRO A 33 -11.40 -1.05 -0.65
C PRO A 33 -11.77 0.42 -0.93
N ASP A 34 -10.98 1.36 -0.45
CA ASP A 34 -11.17 2.80 -0.69
C ASP A 34 -9.84 3.46 -1.11
N PRO A 35 -9.85 4.38 -2.11
CA PRO A 35 -8.64 5.10 -2.53
C PRO A 35 -7.94 5.87 -1.41
N ASP A 36 -8.65 6.28 -0.35
CA ASP A 36 -8.07 6.93 0.83
C ASP A 36 -6.88 6.15 1.40
N ASP A 37 -6.97 4.82 1.42
CA ASP A 37 -5.94 3.96 2.00
C ASP A 37 -4.59 4.12 1.26
N PHE A 38 -4.64 4.26 -0.07
CA PHE A 38 -3.45 4.49 -0.90
C PHE A 38 -2.96 5.94 -0.81
N MET A 39 -3.87 6.91 -0.85
CA MET A 39 -3.50 8.33 -0.80
C MET A 39 -2.80 8.69 0.52
N ARG A 40 -3.14 7.98 1.60
CA ARG A 40 -2.50 8.20 2.91
C ARG A 40 -1.14 7.54 3.06
N VAL A 41 -0.71 6.66 2.15
CA VAL A 41 0.68 6.13 2.15
C VAL A 41 1.68 7.28 2.04
N ALA A 42 1.35 8.31 1.25
CA ALA A 42 2.20 9.48 1.09
C ALA A 42 2.40 10.24 2.42
N TYR A 43 1.35 10.37 3.23
CA TYR A 43 1.37 11.02 4.55
C TYR A 43 2.20 10.26 5.58
N HIS A 44 2.04 8.94 5.66
CA HIS A 44 2.61 8.18 6.77
C HIS A 44 4.00 7.68 6.46
N ASP A 45 4.18 7.12 5.27
CA ASP A 45 5.40 6.37 4.94
C ASP A 45 6.33 7.25 4.12
N ILE A 46 5.86 7.86 3.04
CA ILE A 46 6.73 8.66 2.15
C ILE A 46 7.24 9.90 2.87
N GLN A 47 6.37 10.64 3.56
CA GLN A 47 6.78 11.78 4.37
C GLN A 47 7.74 11.38 5.50
N ARG A 48 7.49 10.25 6.18
CA ARG A 48 8.33 9.80 7.28
C ARG A 48 9.71 9.32 6.83
N TYR A 49 9.78 8.56 5.74
CA TYR A 49 11.00 7.90 5.29
C TYR A 49 11.80 8.76 4.31
N PHE A 50 11.14 9.56 3.48
CA PHE A 50 11.78 10.33 2.41
C PHE A 50 11.57 11.84 2.52
N GLY A 51 10.77 12.30 3.48
CA GLY A 51 10.61 13.73 3.80
C GLY A 51 9.76 14.52 2.81
N TRP A 52 9.12 13.86 1.83
CA TRP A 52 8.25 14.56 0.87
C TRP A 52 6.96 15.03 1.55
N ARG A 53 6.58 16.29 1.30
CA ARG A 53 5.37 16.91 1.82
C ARG A 53 4.90 17.97 0.85
N ASP A 54 3.62 17.96 0.52
CA ASP A 54 2.96 18.99 -0.30
C ASP A 54 1.63 19.40 0.35
N GLU A 55 1.45 20.70 0.63
CA GLU A 55 0.28 21.23 1.35
C GLU A 55 -1.00 21.12 0.52
N GLN A 56 -0.90 21.24 -0.81
CA GLN A 56 -2.05 21.11 -1.70
C GLN A 56 -2.52 19.65 -1.75
N TYR A 57 -1.59 18.70 -1.84
CA TYR A 57 -1.86 17.28 -1.73
C TYR A 57 -2.57 16.96 -0.42
N GLU A 58 -2.04 17.44 0.71
CA GLU A 58 -2.64 17.23 2.02
C GLU A 58 -4.09 17.76 2.06
N THR A 59 -4.29 18.99 1.59
CA THR A 59 -5.62 19.61 1.56
C THR A 59 -6.62 18.80 0.73
N LEU A 60 -6.23 18.36 -0.47
CA LEU A 60 -7.09 17.59 -1.37
C LEU A 60 -7.50 16.24 -0.79
N VAL A 61 -6.55 15.53 -0.17
CA VAL A 61 -6.80 14.22 0.44
C VAL A 61 -7.71 14.39 1.66
N ASP A 62 -7.46 15.36 2.54
CA ASP A 62 -8.28 15.57 3.72
C ASP A 62 -9.71 16.04 3.36
N GLU A 63 -9.87 16.91 2.36
CA GLU A 63 -11.18 17.31 1.86
C GLU A 63 -11.96 16.10 1.32
N ALA A 64 -11.33 15.28 0.47
CA ALA A 64 -11.95 14.09 -0.11
C ALA A 64 -12.44 13.07 0.93
N ARG A 65 -11.89 13.08 2.15
CA ARG A 65 -12.34 12.20 3.23
C ARG A 65 -13.60 12.70 3.92
N THR A 66 -13.89 14.00 3.87
CA THR A 66 -15.09 14.58 4.47
C THR A 66 -16.33 14.43 3.58
N LEU A 67 -16.13 14.23 2.28
CA LEU A 67 -17.21 14.10 1.31
C LEU A 67 -17.83 12.70 1.34
N THR A 68 -19.14 12.62 1.15
CA THR A 68 -19.88 11.36 0.99
C THR A 68 -20.16 11.03 -0.47
N ASP A 69 -20.19 12.03 -1.36
CA ASP A 69 -20.39 11.83 -2.79
C ASP A 69 -19.15 11.23 -3.44
N GLN A 70 -19.28 10.00 -3.93
CA GLN A 70 -18.15 9.24 -4.48
C GLN A 70 -17.51 9.91 -5.70
N ALA A 71 -18.28 10.58 -6.56
CA ALA A 71 -17.76 11.19 -7.77
C ALA A 71 -16.89 12.43 -7.44
N GLN A 72 -17.32 13.22 -6.46
CA GLN A 72 -16.56 14.37 -5.95
C GLN A 72 -15.27 13.91 -5.27
N ARG A 73 -15.32 12.87 -4.43
CA ARG A 73 -14.13 12.28 -3.80
C ARG A 73 -13.09 11.85 -4.82
N ILE A 74 -13.51 11.09 -5.84
CA ILE A 74 -12.62 10.59 -6.89
C ILE A 74 -11.98 11.75 -7.66
N LYS A 75 -12.71 12.85 -7.88
CA LYS A 75 -12.15 14.03 -8.56
C LYS A 75 -11.00 14.65 -7.75
N LEU A 76 -11.16 14.79 -6.43
CA LEU A 76 -10.12 15.32 -5.54
C LEU A 76 -8.92 14.35 -5.46
N TYR A 77 -9.16 13.05 -5.30
CA TYR A 77 -8.08 12.06 -5.30
C TYR A 77 -7.28 12.03 -6.61
N ARG A 78 -7.93 12.23 -7.76
CA ARG A 78 -7.20 12.35 -9.04
C ARG A 78 -6.31 13.58 -9.10
N GLN A 79 -6.73 14.68 -8.47
CA GLN A 79 -5.90 15.88 -8.39
C GLN A 79 -4.70 15.64 -7.47
N ALA A 80 -4.91 14.96 -6.33
CA ALA A 80 -3.84 14.57 -5.42
C ALA A 80 -2.84 13.61 -6.09
N ASP A 81 -3.32 12.57 -6.78
CA ASP A 81 -2.51 11.62 -7.55
C ASP A 81 -1.65 12.32 -8.61
N ALA A 82 -2.22 13.31 -9.31
CA ALA A 82 -1.47 14.09 -10.29
C ALA A 82 -0.30 14.88 -9.66
N ILE A 83 -0.43 15.35 -8.41
CA ILE A 83 0.66 16.00 -7.69
C ILE A 83 1.77 14.99 -7.38
N LEU A 84 1.43 13.81 -6.84
CA LEU A 84 2.39 12.75 -6.54
C LEU A 84 3.24 12.38 -7.76
N VAL A 85 2.58 12.17 -8.91
CA VAL A 85 3.24 11.79 -10.16
C VAL A 85 4.07 12.95 -10.71
N ARG A 86 3.53 14.17 -10.72
CA ARG A 86 4.23 15.36 -11.24
C ARG A 86 5.50 15.67 -10.46
N GLU A 87 5.47 15.51 -9.14
CA GLU A 87 6.62 15.76 -8.26
C GLU A 87 7.57 14.56 -8.15
N ALA A 88 7.21 13.43 -8.77
CA ALA A 88 7.92 12.17 -8.67
C ALA A 88 8.17 11.77 -7.19
N ALA A 89 7.22 12.09 -6.31
CA ALA A 89 7.25 11.72 -4.89
C ALA A 89 7.30 10.19 -4.71
N ILE A 90 6.61 9.50 -5.62
CA ILE A 90 6.70 8.06 -5.83
C ILE A 90 6.81 7.77 -7.33
N VAL A 91 7.34 6.59 -7.65
CA VAL A 91 7.36 6.07 -9.02
C VAL A 91 6.65 4.72 -9.02
N PRO A 92 5.36 4.65 -9.41
CA PRO A 92 4.64 3.38 -9.50
C PRO A 92 5.30 2.44 -10.51
N ILE A 93 5.59 1.21 -10.09
CA ILE A 93 6.25 0.20 -10.94
C ILE A 93 5.24 -0.83 -11.47
N MET A 94 4.41 -1.39 -10.59
CA MET A 94 3.45 -2.44 -10.96
C MET A 94 2.34 -2.61 -9.90
N HIS A 95 1.23 -3.20 -10.33
CA HIS A 95 0.22 -3.82 -9.46
C HIS A 95 0.40 -5.33 -9.50
N ALA A 96 0.96 -5.91 -8.43
CA ALA A 96 1.29 -7.33 -8.38
C ALA A 96 0.06 -8.19 -8.06
N PRO A 97 -0.19 -9.30 -8.78
CA PRO A 97 -1.25 -10.24 -8.44
C PRO A 97 -0.85 -11.09 -7.23
N THR A 98 -1.83 -11.45 -6.41
CA THR A 98 -1.64 -12.46 -5.36
C THR A 98 -1.71 -13.86 -5.98
N SER A 99 -0.65 -14.65 -5.81
CA SER A 99 -0.60 -16.05 -6.25
C SER A 99 -0.34 -16.96 -5.05
N CYS A 100 -1.13 -18.03 -4.90
CA CYS A 100 -0.97 -19.00 -3.82
C CYS A 100 -0.98 -20.42 -4.37
N LEU A 101 -0.09 -21.27 -3.84
CA LEU A 101 -0.12 -22.71 -4.07
C LEU A 101 -0.88 -23.37 -2.93
N ILE A 102 -1.95 -24.09 -3.27
CA ILE A 102 -2.85 -24.73 -2.31
C ILE A 102 -2.76 -26.24 -2.53
N GLN A 103 -2.52 -26.99 -1.46
CA GLN A 103 -2.52 -28.45 -1.53
C GLN A 103 -3.92 -28.98 -1.90
N PRO A 104 -4.05 -30.07 -2.68
CA PRO A 104 -5.36 -30.57 -3.13
C PRO A 104 -6.33 -30.93 -2.00
N TRP A 105 -5.81 -31.26 -0.81
CA TRP A 105 -6.62 -31.60 0.37
C TRP A 105 -6.99 -30.40 1.25
N VAL A 106 -6.64 -29.17 0.84
CA VAL A 106 -7.05 -27.93 1.49
C VAL A 106 -8.22 -27.34 0.71
N GLU A 107 -9.41 -27.38 1.31
CA GLU A 107 -10.63 -26.88 0.71
C GLU A 107 -11.09 -25.59 1.41
N ARG A 108 -11.85 -24.77 0.69
CA ARG A 108 -12.54 -23.58 1.21
C ARG A 108 -11.62 -22.48 1.76
N LEU A 109 -10.36 -22.46 1.36
CA LEU A 109 -9.48 -21.32 1.61
C LEU A 109 -9.94 -20.13 0.75
N VAL A 110 -10.31 -19.03 1.40
CA VAL A 110 -10.64 -17.76 0.74
C VAL A 110 -9.43 -16.85 0.79
N ILE A 111 -8.91 -16.47 -0.37
CA ILE A 111 -7.82 -15.50 -0.49
C ILE A 111 -8.43 -14.12 -0.68
N SER A 112 -8.22 -13.24 0.30
CA SER A 112 -8.65 -11.84 0.23
C SER A 112 -7.72 -11.03 -0.67
N PRO A 113 -8.24 -10.10 -1.49
CA PRO A 113 -7.41 -9.13 -2.21
C PRO A 113 -6.88 -7.99 -1.30
N LEU A 114 -7.37 -7.91 -0.05
CA LEU A 114 -6.96 -6.90 0.93
C LEU A 114 -5.81 -7.41 1.81
N SER A 115 -4.95 -6.50 2.26
CA SER A 115 -3.83 -6.78 3.18
C SER A 115 -4.29 -7.40 4.50
N ALA A 116 -5.50 -7.04 4.95
CA ALA A 116 -6.15 -7.60 6.11
C ALA A 116 -6.66 -9.02 5.80
N MET A 117 -5.74 -9.93 5.53
CA MET A 117 -5.99 -11.36 5.62
C MET A 117 -6.08 -11.67 7.12
N SER A 118 -7.22 -11.38 7.75
CA SER A 118 -7.41 -11.86 9.11
C SER A 118 -7.39 -13.38 9.05
N LEU A 119 -6.60 -14.00 9.92
CA LEU A 119 -6.55 -15.46 10.06
C LEU A 119 -7.97 -16.00 10.27
N TRP A 120 -8.82 -15.25 10.96
CA TRP A 120 -10.22 -15.60 11.14
C TRP A 120 -11.00 -15.62 9.81
N THR A 121 -11.05 -14.53 9.06
CA THR A 121 -11.83 -14.47 7.80
C THR A 121 -11.36 -15.46 6.75
N SER A 122 -10.06 -15.80 6.77
CA SER A 122 -9.45 -16.61 5.72
C SER A 122 -9.36 -18.09 6.10
N LEU A 123 -9.29 -18.41 7.40
CA LEU A 123 -9.14 -19.79 7.88
C LEU A 123 -10.41 -20.36 8.54
N ARG A 124 -11.42 -19.55 8.87
CA ARG A 124 -12.63 -20.01 9.57
C ARG A 124 -13.32 -21.17 8.87
N ASP A 125 -13.38 -21.13 7.54
CA ASP A 125 -14.09 -22.11 6.74
C ASP A 125 -13.17 -23.15 6.10
N VAL A 126 -11.86 -23.08 6.39
CA VAL A 126 -10.86 -23.99 5.80
C VAL A 126 -11.10 -25.41 6.30
N VAL A 127 -11.12 -26.34 5.36
CA VAL A 127 -11.22 -27.78 5.63
C VAL A 127 -9.94 -28.44 5.17
N ILE A 128 -9.28 -29.16 6.07
CA ILE A 128 -8.11 -29.98 5.77
C ILE A 128 -8.55 -31.44 5.79
N ARG A 129 -8.51 -32.11 4.64
CA ARG A 129 -8.84 -33.54 4.56
C ARG A 129 -7.61 -34.40 4.90
N PRO A 130 -7.81 -35.59 5.49
CA PRO A 130 -6.75 -36.60 5.57
C PRO A 130 -6.22 -36.93 4.16
N HIS A 131 -4.92 -37.20 4.09
CA HIS A 131 -4.22 -37.64 2.88
C HIS A 131 -3.87 -39.13 2.98
#